data_AF-D3UFB7-F1
#
_entry.id   AF-D3UFB7-F1
#
_cell.length_a   1.000
_cell.length_b   1.000
_cell.length_c   1.000
_cell.angle_alpha   90.00
_cell.angle_beta   90.00
_cell.angle_gamma   90.00
#
_symmetry.space_group_name_H-M   'P 1'
#
loop_
_entity.id
_entity.type
_entity.pdbx_description
1 polymer ?
#
loop_
_entity_poly.entity_id
_entity_poly.type
_entity_poly.pdbx_seq_one_letter_code
_entity_poly.pdbx_strand_id
1 'polypeptide(L)'
;YDDKHTYHIKIINSSAPWIGWTIKATNMKRLGVDPLCGVLDPKESTLMAVSCDAFAYGQEDTNNDRITVEWTNTPEGAAKQFRREWFQGDGM
;
A
#
# COMPACT_ATOMS: atom_id res chain seq x y z
N TYR A 1 -9.78 22.22 3.20
CA TYR A 1 -10.03 20.79 3.43
C TYR A 1 -9.78 20.62 4.90
N ASP A 2 -10.85 20.69 5.68
CA ASP A 2 -10.77 21.18 7.06
C ASP A 2 -10.82 20.04 8.08
N ASP A 3 -11.26 18.86 7.61
CA ASP A 3 -11.32 17.63 8.39
C ASP A 3 -10.45 16.56 7.77
N LYS A 4 -10.02 15.62 8.63
CA LYS A 4 -9.41 14.37 8.19
C LYS A 4 -10.48 13.49 7.55
N HIS A 5 -10.21 13.02 6.33
CA HIS A 5 -11.09 12.07 5.65
C HIS A 5 -10.39 10.73 5.44
N THR A 6 -11.09 9.64 5.76
CA THR A 6 -10.60 8.27 5.53
C THR A 6 -11.41 7.60 4.43
N TYR A 7 -10.70 7.14 3.41
CA TYR A 7 -11.20 6.34 2.30
C TYR A 7 -10.71 4.91 2.43
N HIS A 8 -11.34 3.98 1.72
CA HIS A 8 -10.95 2.57 1.75
C HIS A 8 -10.68 2.06 0.34
N ILE A 9 -9.55 1.37 0.18
CA ILE A 9 -9.14 0.70 -1.06
C ILE A 9 -9.09 -0.80 -0.79
N LYS A 10 -9.82 -1.59 -1.59
CA LYS A 10 -9.74 -3.04 -1.54
C LYS A 10 -8.66 -3.54 -2.49
N ILE A 11 -7.71 -4.29 -1.97
CA ILE A 11 -6.66 -4.97 -2.76
C ILE A 11 -7.00 -6.45 -2.78
N ILE A 12 -7.01 -7.07 -3.97
CA ILE A 12 -7.32 -8.49 -4.16
C ILE A 12 -6.17 -9.14 -4.91
N ASN A 13 -5.62 -10.22 -4.37
CA ASN A 13 -4.67 -11.05 -5.09
C ASN A 13 -5.43 -11.99 -6.04
N SER A 14 -5.52 -11.64 -7.33
CA SER A 14 -6.14 -12.52 -8.33
C SER A 14 -5.20 -13.58 -8.89
N SER A 15 -3.94 -13.61 -8.44
CA SER A 15 -2.92 -14.54 -8.92
C SER A 15 -2.98 -15.89 -8.18
N ALA A 16 -2.23 -16.87 -8.67
CA ALA A 16 -2.09 -18.20 -8.06
C ALA A 16 -1.04 -18.29 -6.92
N PRO A 17 0.10 -17.56 -6.93
CA PRO A 17 1.04 -17.56 -5.82
C PRO A 17 0.63 -16.59 -4.70
N TRP A 18 1.26 -16.76 -3.53
CA TRP A 18 1.24 -15.76 -2.47
C TRP A 18 2.02 -14.52 -2.92
N ILE A 19 1.51 -13.34 -2.57
CA ILE A 19 2.19 -12.09 -2.88
C ILE A 19 2.49 -11.31 -1.60
N GLY A 20 3.69 -10.75 -1.52
CA GLY A 20 3.98 -9.64 -0.62
C GLY A 20 3.61 -8.34 -1.30
N TRP A 21 2.97 -7.42 -0.58
CA TRP A 21 2.63 -6.10 -1.10
C TRP A 21 3.01 -5.00 -0.11
N THR A 22 3.32 -3.82 -0.63
CA THR A 22 3.62 -2.63 0.14
C THR A 22 3.08 -1.38 -0.56
N ILE A 23 2.80 -0.36 0.22
CA ILE A 23 2.26 0.91 -0.25
C ILE A 23 3.32 1.98 -0.11
N LYS A 24 3.42 2.83 -1.13
CA LYS A 24 4.16 4.09 -1.07
C LYS A 24 3.19 5.22 -1.35
N ALA A 25 3.33 6.33 -0.63
CA ALA A 25 2.61 7.57 -0.93
C ALA A 25 3.62 8.70 -1.12
N THR A 26 3.34 9.62 -2.04
CA THR A 26 4.24 10.74 -2.35
C THR A 26 4.27 11.78 -1.23
N ASN A 27 3.19 11.90 -0.45
CA ASN A 27 3.08 12.86 0.64
C ASN A 27 2.63 12.18 1.95
N MET A 28 3.58 11.56 2.65
CA MET A 28 3.33 10.85 3.92
C MET A 28 2.96 11.78 5.10
N LYS A 29 3.05 13.11 4.93
CA LYS A 29 2.57 14.07 5.95
C LYS A 29 1.05 14.28 5.86
N ARG A 30 0.51 14.26 4.63
CA ARG A 30 -0.92 14.43 4.35
C ARG A 30 -1.64 13.09 4.28
N LEU A 31 -0.97 12.07 3.73
CA LEU A 31 -1.54 10.76 3.45
C LEU A 31 -1.06 9.74 4.47
N GLY A 32 -1.99 9.24 5.27
CA GLY A 32 -1.83 8.05 6.12
C GLY A 32 -2.38 6.82 5.43
N VAL A 33 -1.72 5.66 5.61
CA VAL A 33 -2.14 4.39 5.01
C VAL A 33 -2.03 3.27 6.05
N ASP A 34 -3.08 2.47 6.19
CA ASP A 34 -3.12 1.33 7.10
C ASP A 34 -4.00 0.18 6.54
N PRO A 35 -3.51 -1.06 6.41
CA PRO A 35 -2.11 -1.47 6.60
C PRO A 35 -1.21 -0.97 5.46
N LEU A 36 0.05 -0.65 5.78
CA LEU A 36 1.04 -0.18 4.80
C LEU A 36 1.63 -1.31 3.94
N CYS A 37 1.58 -2.55 4.42
CA CYS A 37 2.12 -3.73 3.75
C CYS A 37 1.47 -5.00 4.28
N GLY A 38 1.66 -6.11 3.57
CA GLY A 38 1.15 -7.41 4.00
C GLY A 38 1.49 -8.53 3.04
N VAL A 39 0.90 -9.70 3.30
CA VAL A 39 0.95 -10.87 2.44
C VAL A 39 -0.48 -11.27 2.12
N LEU A 40 -0.78 -11.55 0.85
CA LEU A 40 -2.08 -12.05 0.41
C LEU A 40 -1.93 -13.44 -0.20
N ASP A 41 -2.74 -14.38 0.30
CA ASP A 41 -2.95 -15.69 -0.31
C ASP A 41 -3.66 -15.54 -1.67
N PRO A 42 -3.69 -16.59 -2.49
CA PRO A 42 -4.37 -16.56 -3.77
C PRO A 42 -5.87 -16.33 -3.52
N LYS A 43 -6.44 -15.34 -4.21
CA LYS A 43 -7.84 -14.88 -4.07
C LYS A 43 -8.17 -14.19 -2.75
N GLU A 44 -7.19 -13.99 -1.86
CA GLU A 44 -7.39 -13.20 -0.64
C GLU A 44 -7.51 -11.71 -0.97
N SER A 45 -8.24 -10.99 -0.13
CA SER A 45 -8.35 -9.54 -0.21
C SER A 45 -8.13 -8.89 1.13
N THR A 46 -7.54 -7.70 1.11
CA THR A 46 -7.45 -6.81 2.27
C THR A 46 -8.16 -5.49 1.97
N LEU A 47 -8.67 -4.85 3.02
CA LEU A 47 -9.23 -3.51 2.94
C LEU A 47 -8.26 -2.55 3.64
N MET A 48 -7.72 -1.61 2.88
CA MET A 48 -6.76 -0.63 3.34
C MET A 48 -7.43 0.73 3.52
N ALA A 49 -7.26 1.32 4.68
CA ALA A 49 -7.64 2.70 4.97
C ALA A 49 -6.57 3.65 4.42
N VAL A 50 -7.02 4.69 3.72
CA VAL A 50 -6.21 5.82 3.28
C VAL A 50 -6.82 7.06 3.90
N SER A 51 -6.08 7.71 4.79
CA SER A 51 -6.52 8.95 5.40
C SER A 51 -5.81 10.15 4.80
N CYS A 52 -6.55 11.20 4.46
CA CYS A 52 -6.02 12.50 4.10
C CYS A 52 -6.26 13.45 5.28
N ASP A 53 -5.19 13.90 5.93
CA ASP A 53 -5.28 14.89 7.01
C ASP A 53 -5.71 16.26 6.47
N ALA A 54 -6.30 17.09 7.34
CA ALA A 54 -6.69 18.45 6.99
C ALA A 54 -5.48 19.27 6.53
N PHE A 55 -5.66 20.07 5.48
CA PHE A 55 -4.58 20.85 4.88
C PHE A 55 -5.11 22.05 4.07
N ALA A 56 -4.23 23.03 3.83
CA ALA A 56 -4.58 24.25 3.13
C ALA A 56 -4.48 24.05 1.61
N TYR A 57 -5.54 23.48 1.00
CA TYR A 57 -5.55 23.10 -0.43
C TYR A 57 -5.02 24.15 -1.41
N GLY A 58 -5.35 25.43 -1.20
CA GLY A 58 -4.89 26.52 -2.09
C GLY A 58 -3.43 26.95 -1.90
N GLN A 59 -2.73 26.40 -0.92
CA GLN A 59 -1.35 26.78 -0.56
C GLN A 59 -0.34 25.65 -0.76
N GLU A 60 -0.81 24.46 -1.14
CA GLU A 60 0.01 23.27 -1.26
C GLU A 60 -0.16 22.64 -2.65
N ASP A 61 0.89 21.97 -3.15
CA ASP A 61 0.76 21.17 -4.37
C ASP A 61 -0.11 19.93 -4.07
N THR A 62 -1.08 19.69 -4.95
CA THR A 62 -2.04 18.59 -4.87
C THR A 62 -2.10 17.77 -6.15
N ASN A 63 -1.45 18.23 -7.23
CA ASN A 63 -1.51 17.57 -8.55
C ASN A 63 -0.62 16.32 -8.61
N ASN A 64 0.35 16.21 -7.69
CA ASN A 64 1.35 15.16 -7.67
C ASN A 64 1.15 14.14 -6.54
N ASP A 65 0.04 14.21 -5.80
CA ASP A 65 -0.29 13.21 -4.78
C ASP A 65 -0.63 11.87 -5.46
N ARG A 66 0.09 10.81 -5.06
CA ARG A 66 -0.08 9.45 -5.59
C ARG A 66 0.09 8.43 -4.49
N ILE A 67 -0.67 7.35 -4.61
CA ILE A 67 -0.49 6.10 -3.86
C ILE A 67 -0.07 5.03 -4.85
N THR A 68 1.04 4.36 -4.57
CA THR A 68 1.60 3.28 -5.38
C THR A 68 1.45 1.98 -4.59
N VAL A 69 0.85 0.97 -5.22
CA VAL A 69 0.86 -0.41 -4.73
C VAL A 69 1.99 -1.14 -5.44
N GLU A 70 2.99 -1.59 -4.69
CA GLU A 70 4.03 -2.47 -5.18
C GLU A 70 3.79 -3.88 -4.64
N TRP A 71 4.04 -4.89 -5.46
CA TRP A 71 3.91 -6.28 -5.04
C TRP A 71 4.96 -7.16 -5.72
N THR A 72 5.25 -8.29 -5.08
CA THR A 72 6.13 -9.35 -5.61
C THR A 72 5.63 -10.70 -5.15
N ASN A 73 5.96 -11.76 -5.88
CA ASN A 73 5.73 -13.12 -5.41
C ASN A 73 6.56 -13.38 -4.15
N THR A 74 5.99 -14.08 -3.16
CA THR A 74 6.78 -14.49 -2.00
C THR A 74 7.77 -15.60 -2.41
N PRO A 75 9.01 -15.59 -1.90
CA PRO A 75 9.94 -16.71 -2.09
C PRO A 75 9.36 -18.04 -1.58
N GLU A 76 9.82 -19.15 -2.16
CA GLU A 76 9.42 -20.48 -1.71
C GLU A 76 9.79 -20.71 -0.24
N GLY A 77 8.88 -21.31 0.53
CA GLY A 77 9.08 -21.59 1.96
C GLY A 77 9.04 -20.35 2.89
N ALA A 78 8.71 -19.17 2.36
CA ALA A 78 8.56 -17.97 3.17
C ALA A 78 7.39 -18.11 4.16
N ALA A 79 7.59 -17.62 5.39
CA ALA A 79 6.50 -17.44 6.33
C ALA A 79 5.49 -16.41 5.81
N LYS A 80 4.21 -16.52 6.22
CA LYS A 80 3.15 -15.52 5.93
C LYS A 80 3.35 -14.24 6.76
N GLN A 81 4.49 -13.61 6.58
CA GLN A 81 4.89 -12.37 7.22
C GLN A 81 5.66 -11.55 6.19
N PHE A 82 5.21 -10.33 5.94
CA PHE A 82 5.85 -9.44 4.98
C PHE A 82 7.32 -9.21 5.33
N ARG A 83 8.18 -9.26 4.30
CA ARG A 83 9.61 -8.95 4.39
C ARG A 83 9.99 -7.97 3.30
N ARG A 84 10.60 -6.85 3.68
CA ARG A 84 10.99 -5.78 2.74
C ARG A 84 12.07 -6.26 1.77
N GLU A 85 12.87 -7.23 2.19
CA GLU A 85 13.97 -7.82 1.43
C GLU A 85 13.50 -8.49 0.13
N TRP A 86 12.23 -8.92 0.04
CA TRP A 86 11.66 -9.47 -1.19
C TRP A 86 11.63 -8.47 -2.35
N PHE A 87 11.76 -7.18 -2.07
CA PHE A 87 11.81 -6.08 -3.05
C PHE A 87 13.22 -5.57 -3.33
N GLN A 88 14.26 -6.20 -2.74
CA GLN A 88 15.66 -5.77 -2.85
C GLN A 88 16.53 -6.70 -3.69
N GLY A 89 16.05 -7.89 -4.04
CA GLY A 89 16.79 -8.84 -4.88
C GLY A 89 16.70 -8.52 -6.36
N ASP A 90 17.65 -9.04 -7.15
CA ASP A 90 17.49 -9.19 -8.59
C ASP A 90 16.21 -10.02 -8.79
N GLY A 91 15.15 -9.42 -9.33
CA GLY A 91 13.85 -10.07 -9.47
C GLY A 91 14.01 -11.49 -10.01
N MET A 92 13.30 -12.45 -9.40
CA MET A 92 13.31 -13.86 -9.83
C MET A 92 13.37 -14.03 -11.35
#